data_AF-A0A2U2J7I9-F1
#
_entry.id   AF-A0A2U2J7I9-F1
#
_cell.length_a   1.000
_cell.length_b   1.000
_cell.length_c   1.000
_cell.angle_alpha   90.00
_cell.angle_beta   90.00
_cell.angle_gamma   90.00
#
_symmetry.space_group_name_H-M   'P 1'
#
loop_
_entity.id
_entity.type
_entity.pdbx_description
1 polymer ?
#
loop_
_entity_poly.entity_id
_entity_poly.type
_entity_poly.pdbx_seq_one_letter_code
_entity_poly.pdbx_strand_id
1 'polypeptide(L)'
;MNQWKFLFFENYSKHSININKIKNEITKNIIIYEEVFHDNGFIKDLNEYSQFVIYFKNLKIAYLNSNLLSNKSKAISIRAKILEEAFMKLSPNLTDVEVSSNWGIESLNLSNEQNSLDGDNIKVAILDSGIDLEHQDFSGRVIPTSVVSDTAQDFVGHGTHIAGIACGGINNNKRYGVATKAKIYACKVTDSSINISQFNVLQGFYWAMKEECNVICLAFSQENKRHEIYNTVFERVIRKCKNKNILCISGVGNDSDRESGIKISAGSPASCPTSLSVTGISEKMKISNFSNRAKRNQKIDFAAPAEIIFSSWSITGDPQKQFKNDSGTSMATAFVTGIVALLYQKYPNFNAYQIEAELKKLCKPLDTDSRDCSYGFVQSPV
;
A
#
# COMPACT_ATOMS: atom_id res chain seq x y z
N MET A 1 -5.17 -6.68 -20.68
CA MET A 1 -3.88 -6.18 -20.20
C MET A 1 -3.57 -4.79 -20.75
N ASN A 2 -3.77 -3.78 -19.90
CA ASN A 2 -3.46 -2.40 -20.23
C ASN A 2 -2.33 -1.87 -19.34
N GLN A 3 -1.07 -2.08 -19.72
CA GLN A 3 0.06 -1.38 -19.11
C GLN A 3 -0.06 0.11 -19.37
N TRP A 4 -0.26 0.89 -18.31
CA TRP A 4 -0.25 2.34 -18.37
C TRP A 4 1.15 2.88 -18.12
N LYS A 5 1.59 3.85 -18.91
CA LYS A 5 2.85 4.60 -18.69
C LYS A 5 2.51 6.05 -18.42
N PHE A 6 2.86 6.56 -17.25
CA PHE A 6 2.92 8.01 -17.02
C PHE A 6 4.25 8.52 -17.58
N LEU A 7 4.20 9.42 -18.55
CA LEU A 7 5.39 10.09 -19.09
C LEU A 7 5.42 11.51 -18.52
N PHE A 8 6.33 11.73 -17.57
CA PHE A 8 6.62 13.06 -17.05
C PHE A 8 7.76 13.66 -17.88
N PHE A 9 7.48 14.73 -18.63
CA PHE A 9 8.50 15.48 -19.35
C PHE A 9 8.64 16.85 -18.70
N GLU A 10 9.66 17.04 -17.85
CA GLU A 10 9.92 18.33 -17.20
C GLU A 10 10.70 19.32 -18.08
N ASN A 11 11.31 18.92 -19.20
CA ASN A 11 12.20 19.79 -19.96
C ASN A 11 12.12 19.61 -21.48
N TYR A 12 11.02 20.04 -22.10
CA TYR A 12 11.05 20.40 -23.52
C TYR A 12 10.58 21.85 -23.70
N SER A 13 11.50 22.69 -24.17
CA SER A 13 11.19 24.00 -24.71
C SER A 13 10.17 23.88 -25.85
N LYS A 14 9.25 24.86 -25.91
CA LYS A 14 8.06 25.04 -26.77
C LYS A 14 8.09 24.59 -28.26
N HIS A 15 9.16 24.00 -28.82
CA HIS A 15 9.33 23.83 -30.27
C HIS A 15 9.69 22.43 -30.80
N SER A 16 9.55 21.35 -30.01
CA SER A 16 9.86 20.00 -30.54
C SER A 16 8.81 18.93 -30.22
N ILE A 17 7.54 19.30 -30.22
CA ILE A 17 6.44 18.34 -30.41
C ILE A 17 5.82 18.64 -31.77
N ASN A 18 6.20 17.86 -32.79
CA ASN A 18 5.58 17.97 -34.10
C ASN A 18 4.18 17.32 -34.04
N ILE A 19 3.18 18.13 -33.71
CA ILE A 19 1.77 17.74 -33.57
C ILE A 19 1.24 17.07 -34.85
N ASN A 20 1.77 17.42 -36.03
CA ASN A 20 1.38 16.77 -37.29
C ASN A 20 1.92 15.34 -37.42
N LYS A 21 3.04 15.01 -36.75
CA LYS A 21 3.56 13.65 -36.65
C LYS A 21 2.71 12.77 -35.71
N ILE A 22 2.08 13.38 -34.70
CA ILE A 22 1.15 12.72 -33.76
C ILE A 22 -0.26 12.57 -34.37
N LYS A 23 -0.69 13.53 -35.21
CA LYS A 23 -1.99 13.50 -35.90
C LYS A 23 -2.17 12.31 -36.85
N ASN A 24 -1.11 11.82 -37.49
CA ASN A 24 -1.22 10.71 -38.45
C ASN A 24 -1.33 9.33 -37.80
N GLU A 25 -1.04 9.18 -36.51
CA GLU A 25 -1.16 7.89 -35.81
C GLU A 25 -2.38 7.77 -34.89
N ILE A 26 -3.13 8.85 -34.64
CA ILE A 26 -4.18 8.84 -33.61
C ILE A 26 -5.46 9.45 -34.15
N THR A 27 -6.26 8.62 -34.82
CA THR A 27 -7.69 8.90 -35.04
C THR A 27 -8.53 7.78 -34.44
N LYS A 28 -9.51 8.21 -33.63
CA LYS A 28 -10.51 7.45 -32.84
C LYS A 28 -10.02 6.99 -31.46
N ASN A 29 -10.58 7.61 -30.41
CA ASN A 29 -10.49 7.31 -28.96
C ASN A 29 -9.64 8.29 -28.12
N ILE A 30 -9.97 9.59 -28.15
CA ILE A 30 -9.46 10.59 -27.19
C ILE A 30 -10.64 11.07 -26.33
N ILE A 31 -10.43 11.18 -25.02
CA ILE A 31 -11.31 11.92 -24.10
C ILE A 31 -10.50 13.11 -23.57
N ILE A 32 -11.05 14.31 -23.74
CA ILE A 32 -10.45 15.56 -23.25
C ILE A 32 -11.35 16.03 -22.10
N TYR A 33 -10.78 16.17 -20.91
CA TYR A 33 -11.43 16.88 -19.81
C TYR A 33 -10.88 18.30 -19.77
N GLU A 34 -11.77 19.28 -19.94
CA GLU A 34 -11.49 20.71 -19.83
C GLU A 34 -12.38 21.24 -18.71
N GLU A 35 -11.79 21.64 -17.58
CA GLU A 35 -12.51 22.40 -16.55
C GLU A 35 -11.88 23.78 -16.48
N VAL A 36 -12.58 24.77 -17.04
CA VAL A 36 -12.17 26.17 -17.06
C VAL A 36 -12.52 26.77 -15.71
N PHE A 37 -11.50 27.07 -14.89
CA PHE A 37 -11.69 27.97 -13.75
C PHE A 37 -11.87 29.39 -14.28
N HIS A 38 -13.10 29.91 -14.22
CA HIS A 38 -13.37 31.33 -14.38
C HIS A 38 -13.29 32.01 -13.01
N ASP A 39 -12.21 32.76 -12.79
CA ASP A 39 -12.23 33.87 -11.83
C ASP A 39 -11.67 35.13 -12.52
N ASN A 40 -12.61 36.01 -12.86
CA ASN A 40 -12.51 37.42 -13.24
C ASN A 40 -11.11 38.00 -13.53
N GLY A 41 -10.73 38.02 -14.81
CA GLY A 41 -9.67 38.87 -15.32
C GLY A 41 -9.24 38.47 -16.72
N PHE A 42 -9.53 39.33 -17.71
CA PHE A 42 -9.22 39.17 -19.13
C PHE A 42 -7.87 38.48 -19.44
N ILE A 43 -7.91 37.37 -20.20
CA ILE A 43 -6.77 36.95 -21.04
C ILE A 43 -7.32 36.65 -22.45
N LYS A 44 -6.75 37.34 -23.44
CA LYS A 44 -7.23 37.44 -24.82
C LYS A 44 -6.50 36.51 -25.81
N ASP A 45 -5.79 35.51 -25.30
CA ASP A 45 -5.10 34.52 -26.13
C ASP A 45 -5.17 33.12 -25.49
N LEU A 46 -5.79 32.17 -26.19
CA LEU A 46 -5.96 30.77 -25.81
C LEU A 46 -4.64 29.96 -25.80
N ASN A 47 -3.49 30.62 -25.95
CA ASN A 47 -2.18 29.98 -26.09
C ASN A 47 -1.33 29.91 -24.81
N GLU A 48 -1.82 30.41 -23.66
CA GLU A 48 -0.96 30.49 -22.47
C GLU A 48 -1.38 29.69 -21.23
N TYR A 49 -2.64 29.31 -21.02
CA TYR A 49 -3.02 28.64 -19.77
C TYR A 49 -4.19 27.67 -19.92
N SER A 50 -3.97 26.54 -20.58
CA SER A 50 -4.92 25.43 -20.55
C SER A 50 -4.31 24.26 -19.78
N GLN A 51 -4.89 23.97 -18.61
CA GLN A 51 -4.62 22.75 -17.86
C GLN A 51 -5.43 21.64 -18.53
N PHE A 52 -4.77 20.69 -19.18
CA PHE A 52 -5.44 19.55 -19.79
C PHE A 52 -4.80 18.25 -19.33
N VAL A 53 -5.65 17.30 -18.97
CA VAL A 53 -5.30 15.88 -18.86
C VAL A 53 -5.71 15.23 -20.17
N ILE A 54 -4.73 14.83 -20.98
CA ILE A 54 -5.02 14.09 -22.22
C ILE A 54 -4.80 12.61 -21.94
N TYR A 55 -5.88 11.84 -22.03
CA TYR A 55 -5.87 10.40 -21.82
C TYR A 55 -6.00 9.67 -23.15
N PHE A 56 -4.97 8.89 -23.48
CA PHE A 56 -4.95 8.07 -24.69
C PHE A 56 -5.33 6.63 -24.35
N LYS A 57 -6.62 6.31 -24.47
CA LYS A 57 -7.22 5.02 -24.07
C LYS A 57 -6.50 3.80 -24.66
N ASN A 58 -6.04 3.91 -25.90
CA ASN A 58 -5.40 2.80 -26.61
C ASN A 58 -3.93 2.62 -26.18
N LEU A 59 -3.21 3.73 -25.96
CA LEU A 59 -1.78 3.74 -25.62
C LEU A 59 -1.53 3.59 -24.13
N LYS A 60 -2.56 3.85 -23.34
CA LYS A 60 -2.56 3.77 -21.89
C LYS A 60 -1.64 4.79 -21.24
N ILE A 61 -1.60 5.98 -21.80
CA ILE A 61 -0.74 7.05 -21.35
C ILE A 61 -1.62 8.23 -20.96
N ALA A 62 -1.33 8.81 -19.80
CA ALA A 62 -1.91 10.08 -19.36
C ALA A 62 -0.84 11.16 -19.40
N TYR A 63 -1.15 12.28 -20.06
CA TYR A 63 -0.28 13.44 -20.17
C TYR A 63 -0.76 14.56 -19.24
N LEU A 64 0.18 15.16 -18.50
CA LEU A 64 -0.07 16.30 -17.60
C LEU A 64 0.98 17.40 -17.89
N ASN A 65 0.53 18.59 -18.25
CA ASN A 65 1.40 19.77 -18.39
C ASN A 65 1.46 20.52 -17.05
N SER A 66 2.64 20.62 -16.43
CA SER A 66 2.84 21.20 -15.08
C SER A 66 3.48 22.58 -15.06
N ASN A 67 3.60 23.26 -16.20
CA ASN A 67 4.16 24.59 -16.21
C ASN A 67 3.10 25.60 -15.77
N LEU A 68 3.05 25.90 -14.47
CA LEU A 68 2.73 27.19 -13.83
C LEU A 68 1.99 27.01 -12.50
N LEU A 69 2.72 26.74 -11.42
CA LEU A 69 2.25 27.13 -10.09
C LEU A 69 3.45 27.66 -9.29
N SER A 70 3.51 28.99 -9.15
CA SER A 70 4.50 29.72 -8.36
C SER A 70 4.47 29.36 -6.87
N ASN A 71 3.44 28.64 -6.42
CA ASN A 71 3.30 28.13 -5.06
C ASN A 71 3.30 26.59 -5.05
N LYS A 72 4.49 26.00 -4.85
CA LYS A 72 4.74 24.55 -4.94
C LYS A 72 3.83 23.71 -4.03
N SER A 73 3.47 24.19 -2.84
CA SER A 73 2.65 23.42 -1.89
C SER A 73 1.20 23.25 -2.37
N LYS A 74 0.59 24.32 -2.88
CA LYS A 74 -0.78 24.30 -3.44
C LYS A 74 -0.86 23.51 -4.75
N ALA A 75 0.22 23.54 -5.53
CA ALA A 75 0.38 22.72 -6.73
C ALA A 75 0.38 21.22 -6.44
N ILE A 76 1.10 20.84 -5.39
CA ILE A 76 1.21 19.45 -4.97
C ILE A 76 -0.13 18.93 -4.43
N SER A 77 -0.86 19.73 -3.64
CA SER A 77 -2.18 19.32 -3.13
C SER A 77 -3.22 19.18 -4.24
N ILE A 78 -3.23 20.08 -5.22
CA ILE A 78 -4.14 19.99 -6.37
C ILE A 78 -3.76 18.81 -7.27
N ARG A 79 -2.46 18.56 -7.49
CA ARG A 79 -1.97 17.40 -8.25
C ARG A 79 -2.36 16.08 -7.60
N ALA A 80 -2.20 15.94 -6.28
CA ALA A 80 -2.61 14.75 -5.54
C ALA A 80 -4.12 14.50 -5.68
N LYS A 81 -4.93 15.56 -5.53
CA LYS A 81 -6.39 15.49 -5.65
C LYS A 81 -6.87 15.11 -7.06
N ILE A 82 -6.25 15.68 -8.10
CA ILE A 82 -6.56 15.32 -9.51
C ILE A 82 -6.15 13.86 -9.80
N LEU A 83 -5.00 13.41 -9.29
CA LEU A 83 -4.56 12.02 -9.45
C LEU A 83 -5.50 11.05 -8.74
N GLU A 84 -5.96 11.40 -7.54
CA GLU A 84 -6.93 10.63 -6.77
C GLU A 84 -8.29 10.55 -7.49
N GLU A 85 -8.83 11.68 -7.96
CA GLU A 85 -10.11 11.72 -8.68
C GLU A 85 -10.04 11.02 -10.05
N ALA A 86 -8.92 11.14 -10.76
CA ALA A 86 -8.68 10.40 -11.99
C ALA A 86 -8.55 8.89 -11.74
N PHE A 87 -7.87 8.49 -10.66
CA PHE A 87 -7.77 7.09 -10.23
C PHE A 87 -9.15 6.51 -9.86
N MET A 88 -9.97 7.30 -9.17
CA MET A 88 -11.36 6.94 -8.81
C MET A 88 -12.26 6.81 -10.04
N LYS A 89 -12.14 7.70 -11.04
CA LYS A 89 -12.97 7.67 -12.27
C LYS A 89 -12.52 6.62 -13.29
N LEU A 90 -11.24 6.22 -13.28
CA LEU A 90 -10.66 5.24 -14.21
C LEU A 90 -10.66 3.80 -13.67
N SER A 91 -10.89 3.61 -12.37
CA SER A 91 -11.37 2.33 -11.84
C SER A 91 -12.84 2.18 -12.23
N PRO A 92 -13.20 1.29 -13.17
CA PRO A 92 -14.60 1.14 -13.53
C PRO A 92 -15.35 0.60 -12.31
N ASN A 93 -16.29 1.39 -11.79
CA ASN A 93 -17.33 0.99 -10.83
C ASN A 93 -16.88 -0.05 -9.79
N LEU A 94 -16.08 0.37 -8.82
CA LEU A 94 -16.39 -0.03 -7.45
C LEU A 94 -17.42 0.98 -6.96
N THR A 95 -18.65 0.80 -7.41
CA THR A 95 -19.82 1.32 -6.69
C THR A 95 -19.61 1.02 -5.21
N ASP A 96 -20.09 1.90 -4.34
CA ASP A 96 -20.33 1.62 -2.92
C ASP A 96 -21.01 0.25 -2.81
N VAL A 97 -20.22 -0.82 -2.71
CA VAL A 97 -20.70 -2.10 -2.28
C VAL A 97 -20.92 -1.86 -0.80
N GLU A 98 -22.18 -1.59 -0.48
CA GLU A 98 -22.72 -1.68 0.86
C GLU A 98 -22.02 -2.81 1.61
N VAL A 99 -21.49 -2.42 2.76
CA VAL A 99 -20.86 -3.25 3.79
C VAL A 99 -21.47 -4.65 3.80
N SER A 100 -20.79 -5.63 3.20
CA SER A 100 -21.25 -7.02 3.24
C SER A 100 -20.13 -8.03 3.49
N SER A 101 -18.94 -7.88 2.91
CA SER A 101 -17.89 -8.88 3.12
C SER A 101 -16.85 -8.41 4.16
N ASN A 102 -17.07 -8.76 5.43
CA ASN A 102 -15.99 -8.80 6.42
C ASN A 102 -15.09 -10.04 6.22
N TRP A 103 -15.06 -10.57 5.00
CA TRP A 103 -14.48 -11.85 4.65
C TRP A 103 -12.99 -11.93 5.01
N GLY A 104 -12.28 -10.80 4.93
CA GLY A 104 -10.87 -10.71 5.31
C GLY A 104 -10.66 -11.12 6.78
N ILE A 105 -11.49 -10.63 7.70
CA ILE A 105 -11.44 -11.02 9.11
C ILE A 105 -12.03 -12.42 9.31
N GLU A 106 -13.18 -12.72 8.70
CA GLU A 106 -13.89 -13.99 8.87
C GLU A 106 -13.06 -15.19 8.40
N SER A 107 -12.33 -15.05 7.28
CA SER A 107 -11.47 -16.10 6.72
C SER A 107 -10.24 -16.41 7.58
N LEU A 108 -9.80 -15.48 8.44
CA LEU A 108 -8.67 -15.65 9.34
C LEU A 108 -9.01 -16.40 10.63
N ASN A 109 -10.28 -16.81 10.81
CA ASN A 109 -10.78 -17.40 12.04
C ASN A 109 -10.63 -16.46 13.26
N LEU A 110 -10.69 -15.14 13.05
CA LEU A 110 -10.75 -14.16 14.13
C LEU A 110 -12.19 -14.09 14.65
N SER A 111 -12.42 -14.54 15.88
CA SER A 111 -13.75 -14.40 16.49
C SER A 111 -14.07 -12.92 16.79
N ASN A 112 -15.36 -12.57 16.67
CA ASN A 112 -15.87 -11.26 17.10
C ASN A 112 -16.00 -11.13 18.62
N GLU A 113 -15.81 -12.23 19.36
CA GLU A 113 -15.86 -12.24 20.82
C GLU A 113 -14.62 -11.59 21.42
N GLN A 114 -14.74 -11.17 22.68
CA GLN A 114 -13.67 -10.53 23.43
C GLN A 114 -12.56 -11.55 23.73
N ASN A 115 -11.68 -11.76 22.75
CA ASN A 115 -10.52 -12.63 22.92
C ASN A 115 -9.53 -12.01 23.91
N SER A 116 -8.83 -12.87 24.65
CA SER A 116 -7.71 -12.47 25.51
C SER A 116 -6.52 -11.93 24.72
N LEU A 117 -6.46 -12.17 23.40
CA LEU A 117 -5.47 -11.59 22.51
C LEU A 117 -6.09 -10.53 21.60
N ASP A 118 -5.63 -9.30 21.78
CA ASP A 118 -6.05 -8.08 21.08
C ASP A 118 -4.86 -7.19 20.71
N GLY A 119 -3.62 -7.65 20.94
CA GLY A 119 -2.40 -6.92 20.67
C GLY A 119 -2.00 -5.92 21.76
N ASP A 120 -2.63 -5.94 22.93
CA ASP A 120 -2.28 -5.02 24.02
C ASP A 120 -0.78 -5.07 24.35
N ASN A 121 -0.21 -3.88 24.59
CA ASN A 121 1.22 -3.63 24.79
C ASN A 121 2.17 -4.01 23.64
N ILE A 122 1.67 -4.42 22.48
CA ILE A 122 2.49 -4.70 21.30
C ILE A 122 2.67 -3.46 20.44
N LYS A 123 3.90 -3.19 20.02
CA LYS A 123 4.29 -2.05 19.18
C LYS A 123 4.33 -2.48 17.72
N VAL A 124 3.42 -1.96 16.91
CA VAL A 124 3.30 -2.25 15.48
C VAL A 124 3.76 -1.03 14.69
N ALA A 125 4.89 -1.13 13.99
CA ALA A 125 5.38 -0.08 13.11
C ALA A 125 4.76 -0.20 11.71
N ILE A 126 4.18 0.89 11.22
CA ILE A 126 3.64 1.01 9.86
C ILE A 126 4.52 2.04 9.11
N LEU A 127 5.37 1.57 8.19
CA LEU A 127 6.18 2.45 7.34
C LEU A 127 5.44 2.68 6.01
N ASP A 128 4.70 3.77 5.89
CA ASP A 128 3.79 4.00 4.76
C ASP A 128 3.58 5.51 4.46
N SER A 129 2.41 5.91 3.95
CA SER A 129 2.06 7.29 3.60
C SER A 129 1.74 8.20 4.79
N GLY A 130 1.86 7.67 6.01
CA GLY A 130 1.53 8.36 7.25
C GLY A 130 0.34 7.68 7.95
N ILE A 131 -0.30 8.42 8.84
CA ILE A 131 -1.58 8.04 9.45
C ILE A 131 -2.45 9.27 9.58
N ASP A 132 -3.75 9.09 9.46
CA ASP A 132 -4.70 10.14 9.80
C ASP A 132 -4.72 10.38 11.31
N LEU A 133 -4.20 11.55 11.73
CA LEU A 133 -4.04 11.91 13.13
C LEU A 133 -5.36 12.25 13.82
N GLU A 134 -6.41 12.51 13.04
CA GLU A 134 -7.75 12.89 13.55
C GLU A 134 -8.74 11.70 13.52
N HIS A 135 -8.32 10.56 12.98
CA HIS A 135 -9.17 9.39 12.85
C HIS A 135 -9.47 8.75 14.21
N GLN A 136 -10.75 8.79 14.61
CA GLN A 136 -11.19 8.43 15.97
C GLN A 136 -10.88 6.99 16.37
N ASP A 137 -10.79 6.08 15.39
CA ASP A 137 -10.47 4.67 15.65
C ASP A 137 -9.08 4.48 16.29
N PHE A 138 -8.14 5.38 16.04
CA PHE A 138 -6.77 5.28 16.54
C PHE A 138 -6.48 6.14 17.76
N SER A 139 -7.49 6.85 18.29
CA SER A 139 -7.37 7.77 19.43
C SER A 139 -6.61 7.14 20.60
N GLY A 140 -5.54 7.80 21.04
CA GLY A 140 -4.72 7.39 22.20
C GLY A 140 -3.76 6.22 21.94
N ARG A 141 -3.66 5.68 20.72
CA ARG A 141 -2.80 4.53 20.40
C ARG A 141 -1.70 4.82 19.38
N VAL A 142 -1.67 6.02 18.78
CA VAL A 142 -0.71 6.38 17.72
C VAL A 142 0.53 7.09 18.28
N ILE A 143 1.70 6.63 17.85
CA ILE A 143 2.99 7.31 17.98
C ILE A 143 3.42 7.71 16.56
N PRO A 144 3.10 8.93 16.12
CA PRO A 144 3.34 9.36 14.75
C PRO A 144 4.75 9.92 14.56
N THR A 145 5.34 9.69 13.39
CA THR A 145 6.56 10.36 12.94
C THR A 145 6.58 10.51 11.42
N SER A 146 7.45 11.37 10.92
CA SER A 146 7.73 11.51 9.49
C SER A 146 9.23 11.65 9.27
N VAL A 147 9.73 10.99 8.23
CA VAL A 147 11.13 11.13 7.77
C VAL A 147 11.23 11.95 6.49
N VAL A 148 10.08 12.47 6.01
CA VAL A 148 9.95 13.13 4.70
C VAL A 148 9.35 14.54 4.77
N SER A 149 8.75 14.90 5.91
CA SER A 149 8.02 16.16 6.11
C SER A 149 7.87 16.48 7.60
N ASP A 150 7.35 17.67 7.92
CA ASP A 150 7.12 18.11 9.30
C ASP A 150 5.89 17.47 9.96
N THR A 151 5.09 16.72 9.20
CA THR A 151 3.89 16.03 9.70
C THR A 151 3.85 14.59 9.22
N ALA A 152 3.30 13.72 10.08
CA ALA A 152 2.97 12.33 9.79
C ALA A 152 1.57 12.15 9.20
N GLN A 153 0.80 13.24 9.02
CA GLN A 153 -0.55 13.18 8.49
C GLN A 153 -0.58 12.44 7.15
N ASP A 154 -1.52 11.53 7.02
CA ASP A 154 -1.78 10.80 5.79
C ASP A 154 -2.68 11.62 4.86
N PHE A 155 -2.11 12.08 3.74
CA PHE A 155 -2.85 12.76 2.68
C PHE A 155 -3.14 11.83 1.48
N VAL A 156 -2.73 10.56 1.58
CA VAL A 156 -2.92 9.55 0.52
C VAL A 156 -4.02 8.57 0.92
N GLY A 157 -4.12 8.25 2.20
CA GLY A 157 -5.11 7.34 2.80
C GLY A 157 -4.62 5.90 2.95
N HIS A 158 -3.61 5.48 2.17
CA HIS A 158 -3.11 4.10 2.18
C HIS A 158 -2.54 3.69 3.55
N GLY A 159 -1.67 4.51 4.16
CA GLY A 159 -1.10 4.21 5.47
C GLY A 159 -2.16 4.08 6.57
N THR A 160 -3.19 4.92 6.52
CA THR A 160 -4.37 4.84 7.41
C THR A 160 -5.14 3.53 7.22
N HIS A 161 -5.30 3.08 5.96
CA HIS A 161 -5.93 1.80 5.62
C HIS A 161 -5.16 0.60 6.13
N ILE A 162 -3.84 0.60 5.95
CA ILE A 162 -2.93 -0.42 6.46
C ILE A 162 -2.94 -0.48 7.99
N ALA A 163 -2.92 0.68 8.66
CA ALA A 163 -3.04 0.76 10.12
C ALA A 163 -4.39 0.21 10.62
N GLY A 164 -5.49 0.48 9.90
CA GLY A 164 -6.81 -0.05 10.23
C GLY A 164 -6.92 -1.58 10.11
N ILE A 165 -6.31 -2.19 9.09
CA ILE A 165 -6.33 -3.66 8.95
C ILE A 165 -5.51 -4.31 10.07
N ALA A 166 -4.32 -3.79 10.34
CA ALA A 166 -3.43 -4.37 11.34
C ALA A 166 -3.97 -4.14 12.78
N CYS A 167 -4.47 -2.95 13.07
CA CYS A 167 -4.69 -2.45 14.44
C CYS A 167 -6.01 -1.68 14.65
N GLY A 168 -6.90 -1.68 13.65
CA GLY A 168 -8.18 -0.98 13.72
C GLY A 168 -9.16 -1.62 14.69
N GLY A 169 -10.19 -0.88 15.07
CA GLY A 169 -11.17 -1.27 16.06
C GLY A 169 -12.37 -2.02 15.49
N ILE A 170 -13.54 -1.60 15.96
CA ILE A 170 -14.85 -2.15 15.60
C ILE A 170 -15.62 -1.05 14.88
N ASN A 171 -16.18 -1.35 13.72
CA ASN A 171 -17.09 -0.46 12.99
C ASN A 171 -18.45 -1.16 12.86
N ASN A 172 -19.55 -0.48 13.24
CA ASN A 172 -20.91 -1.03 13.18
C ASN A 172 -21.03 -2.43 13.82
N ASN A 173 -20.44 -2.60 15.01
CA ASN A 173 -20.36 -3.87 15.75
C ASN A 173 -19.62 -5.01 15.04
N LYS A 174 -18.87 -4.73 13.96
CA LYS A 174 -18.02 -5.69 13.27
C LYS A 174 -16.55 -5.32 13.41
N ARG A 175 -15.73 -6.28 13.84
CA ARG A 175 -14.27 -6.15 13.85
C ARG A 175 -13.78 -6.09 12.41
N TYR A 176 -12.94 -5.11 12.09
CA TYR A 176 -12.23 -5.04 10.80
C TYR A 176 -10.70 -5.04 10.95
N GLY A 177 -10.18 -4.74 12.15
CA GLY A 177 -8.75 -4.84 12.47
C GLY A 177 -8.40 -6.12 13.24
N VAL A 178 -7.13 -6.55 13.14
CA VAL A 178 -6.65 -7.80 13.78
C VAL A 178 -6.25 -7.58 15.24
N ALA A 179 -5.25 -6.72 15.49
CA ALA A 179 -4.66 -6.44 16.80
C ALA A 179 -5.20 -5.10 17.35
N THR A 180 -6.48 -5.10 17.72
CA THR A 180 -7.30 -3.90 17.98
C THR A 180 -6.79 -2.99 19.10
N LYS A 181 -5.94 -3.49 20.02
CA LYS A 181 -5.31 -2.72 21.12
C LYS A 181 -3.80 -2.51 20.96
N ALA A 182 -3.21 -2.92 19.85
CA ALA A 182 -1.81 -2.64 19.59
C ALA A 182 -1.54 -1.13 19.50
N LYS A 183 -0.32 -0.74 19.91
CA LYS A 183 0.21 0.61 19.77
C LYS A 183 0.74 0.79 18.35
N ILE A 184 0.27 1.83 17.67
CA ILE A 184 0.54 2.08 16.26
C ILE A 184 1.70 3.07 16.14
N TYR A 185 2.85 2.59 15.70
CA TYR A 185 4.04 3.38 15.41
C TYR A 185 4.02 3.75 13.92
N ALA A 186 3.32 4.82 13.57
CA ALA A 186 3.14 5.24 12.19
C ALA A 186 4.30 6.14 11.73
N CYS A 187 5.05 5.70 10.73
CA CYS A 187 6.14 6.47 10.14
C CYS A 187 5.84 6.77 8.68
N LYS A 188 5.67 8.05 8.36
CA LYS A 188 5.53 8.51 7.00
C LYS A 188 6.87 8.43 6.27
N VAL A 189 6.97 7.52 5.31
CA VAL A 189 8.14 7.33 4.42
C VAL A 189 7.85 7.72 2.96
N THR A 190 6.57 7.95 2.65
CA THR A 190 6.10 8.40 1.33
C THR A 190 6.08 9.93 1.26
N ASP A 191 6.78 10.48 0.27
CA ASP A 191 6.82 11.93 0.04
C ASP A 191 5.53 12.46 -0.59
N SER A 192 5.48 13.78 -0.82
CA SER A 192 4.31 14.46 -1.36
C SER A 192 4.02 14.17 -2.84
N SER A 193 4.95 13.52 -3.54
CA SER A 193 4.75 12.97 -4.89
C SER A 193 4.34 11.50 -4.87
N ILE A 194 3.98 10.96 -3.70
CA ILE A 194 3.60 9.56 -3.47
C ILE A 194 4.79 8.60 -3.73
N ASN A 195 6.02 9.12 -3.66
CA ASN A 195 7.21 8.32 -3.89
C ASN A 195 7.79 7.77 -2.57
N ILE A 196 8.15 6.49 -2.59
CA ILE A 196 8.76 5.78 -1.47
C ILE A 196 10.24 5.56 -1.82
N SER A 197 11.11 6.46 -1.36
CA SER A 197 12.55 6.31 -1.60
C SER A 197 13.17 5.27 -0.67
N GLN A 198 14.20 4.56 -1.15
CA GLN A 198 14.97 3.63 -0.31
C GLN A 198 15.55 4.32 0.93
N PHE A 199 16.01 5.57 0.80
CA PHE A 199 16.56 6.35 1.91
C PHE A 199 15.51 6.57 3.02
N ASN A 200 14.30 7.01 2.66
CA ASN A 200 13.22 7.24 3.62
C ASN A 200 12.85 5.95 4.36
N VAL A 201 12.73 4.83 3.63
CA VAL A 201 12.43 3.54 4.25
C VAL A 201 13.51 3.13 5.25
N LEU A 202 14.79 3.35 4.94
CA LEU A 202 15.90 3.05 5.87
C LEU A 202 15.85 3.92 7.14
N GLN A 203 15.47 5.19 7.02
CA GLN A 203 15.23 6.06 8.17
C GLN A 203 14.05 5.55 9.03
N GLY A 204 12.98 5.08 8.39
CA GLY A 204 11.85 4.44 9.06
C GLY A 204 12.24 3.16 9.82
N PHE A 205 13.06 2.29 9.21
CA PHE A 205 13.62 1.12 9.89
C PHE A 205 14.45 1.51 11.12
N TYR A 206 15.30 2.53 10.99
CA TYR A 206 16.11 3.01 12.10
C TYR A 206 15.24 3.53 13.25
N TRP A 207 14.21 4.31 12.94
CA TRP A 207 13.25 4.77 13.92
C TRP A 207 12.51 3.61 14.60
N ALA A 208 11.95 2.66 13.83
CA ALA A 208 11.25 1.51 14.41
C ALA A 208 12.13 0.64 15.31
N MET A 209 13.42 0.48 14.97
CA MET A 209 14.40 -0.19 15.84
C MET A 209 14.70 0.60 17.11
N LYS A 210 14.77 1.94 17.03
CA LYS A 210 14.99 2.82 18.19
C LYS A 210 13.80 2.80 19.15
N GLU A 211 12.60 2.75 18.60
CA GLU A 211 11.34 2.64 19.37
C GLU A 211 11.07 1.21 19.88
N GLU A 212 11.94 0.25 19.55
CA GLU A 212 11.83 -1.16 19.94
C GLU A 212 10.49 -1.78 19.52
N CYS A 213 10.05 -1.49 18.29
CA CYS A 213 8.82 -2.07 17.76
C CYS A 213 8.94 -3.60 17.68
N ASN A 214 7.83 -4.33 17.84
CA ASN A 214 7.82 -5.79 17.74
C ASN A 214 7.74 -6.28 16.29
N VAL A 215 7.00 -5.55 15.46
CA VAL A 215 6.77 -5.90 14.05
C VAL A 215 6.74 -4.64 13.19
N ILE A 216 7.29 -4.73 11.98
CA ILE A 216 7.29 -3.67 10.97
C ILE A 216 6.49 -4.14 9.76
N CYS A 217 5.46 -3.40 9.39
CA CYS A 217 4.68 -3.56 8.16
C CYS A 217 5.32 -2.75 7.03
N LEU A 218 5.60 -3.43 5.91
CA LEU A 218 6.17 -2.87 4.70
C LEU A 218 5.23 -3.20 3.53
N ALA A 219 4.11 -2.48 3.48
CA ALA A 219 3.01 -2.70 2.56
C ALA A 219 3.28 -2.10 1.15
N PHE A 220 4.49 -2.29 0.64
CA PHE A 220 4.95 -1.81 -0.66
C PHE A 220 6.01 -2.75 -1.25
N SER A 221 6.30 -2.59 -2.54
CA SER A 221 7.35 -3.32 -3.24
C SER A 221 8.14 -2.38 -4.15
N GLN A 222 9.46 -2.56 -4.20
CA GLN A 222 10.39 -1.87 -5.08
C GLN A 222 11.07 -2.89 -5.99
N GLU A 223 11.10 -2.59 -7.30
CA GLU A 223 11.75 -3.46 -8.28
C GLU A 223 13.24 -3.66 -7.93
N ASN A 224 13.69 -4.90 -8.01
CA ASN A 224 15.12 -5.22 -7.87
C ASN A 224 15.86 -4.83 -9.15
N LYS A 225 17.15 -4.47 -9.05
CA LYS A 225 17.97 -4.26 -10.25
C LYS A 225 17.99 -5.53 -11.10
N ARG A 226 18.19 -5.38 -12.41
CA ARG A 226 18.07 -6.46 -13.43
C ARG A 226 18.81 -7.76 -13.09
N HIS A 227 19.91 -7.69 -12.32
CA HIS A 227 20.74 -8.85 -11.94
C HIS A 227 20.65 -9.22 -10.46
N GLU A 228 19.81 -8.54 -9.68
CA GLU A 228 19.62 -8.79 -8.26
C GLU A 228 18.37 -9.63 -8.02
N ILE A 229 18.47 -10.61 -7.12
CA ILE A 229 17.32 -11.38 -6.63
C ILE A 229 16.63 -10.66 -5.45
N TYR A 230 17.34 -9.77 -4.76
CA TYR A 230 16.85 -8.86 -3.73
C TYR A 230 17.86 -7.72 -3.51
N ASN A 231 17.40 -6.62 -2.91
CA ASN A 231 18.23 -5.48 -2.55
C ASN A 231 19.01 -5.80 -1.26
N THR A 232 20.35 -5.84 -1.37
CA THR A 232 21.22 -6.24 -0.25
C THR A 232 21.20 -5.28 0.94
N VAL A 233 20.83 -4.01 0.73
CA VAL A 233 20.70 -3.03 1.81
C VAL A 233 19.44 -3.31 2.62
N PHE A 234 18.33 -3.64 1.97
CA PHE A 234 17.11 -4.06 2.67
C PHE A 234 17.35 -5.37 3.45
N GLU A 235 17.99 -6.37 2.85
CA GLU A 235 18.32 -7.61 3.55
C GLU A 235 19.19 -7.35 4.80
N ARG A 236 20.18 -6.46 4.72
CA ARG A 236 21.03 -6.11 5.87
C ARG A 236 20.23 -5.49 7.01
N VAL A 237 19.32 -4.55 6.73
CA VAL A 237 18.53 -3.89 7.78
C VAL A 237 17.46 -4.81 8.35
N ILE A 238 16.80 -5.61 7.51
CA ILE A 238 15.78 -6.59 7.95
C ILE A 238 16.42 -7.65 8.85
N ARG A 239 17.61 -8.14 8.51
CA ARG A 239 18.37 -9.04 9.39
C ARG A 239 18.75 -8.39 10.72
N LYS A 240 19.08 -7.10 10.73
CA LYS A 240 19.34 -6.34 11.95
C LYS A 240 18.07 -6.21 12.82
N CYS A 241 16.91 -5.95 12.21
CA CYS A 241 15.60 -5.97 12.87
C CYS A 241 15.35 -7.32 13.52
N LYS A 242 15.51 -8.43 12.78
CA LYS A 242 15.27 -9.78 13.31
C LYS A 242 16.19 -10.13 14.49
N ASN A 243 17.46 -9.75 14.43
CA ASN A 243 18.40 -9.90 15.54
C ASN A 243 18.06 -9.04 16.77
N LYS A 244 17.26 -7.98 16.60
CA LYS A 244 16.70 -7.15 17.65
C LYS A 244 15.30 -7.59 18.09
N ASN A 245 14.90 -8.82 17.73
CA ASN A 245 13.57 -9.35 18.03
C ASN A 245 12.41 -8.63 17.30
N ILE A 246 12.66 -8.07 16.11
CA ILE A 246 11.68 -7.35 15.31
C ILE A 246 11.43 -8.09 14.00
N LEU A 247 10.20 -8.52 13.73
CA LEU A 247 9.83 -9.14 12.47
C LEU A 247 9.45 -8.10 11.42
N CYS A 248 9.87 -8.31 10.17
CA CYS A 248 9.51 -7.45 9.04
C CYS A 248 8.56 -8.23 8.11
N ILE A 249 7.36 -7.70 7.90
CA ILE A 249 6.33 -8.29 7.03
C ILE A 249 6.28 -7.46 5.75
N SER A 250 6.34 -8.10 4.58
CA SER A 250 6.48 -7.39 3.31
C SER A 250 5.56 -7.93 2.22
N GLY A 251 4.87 -7.01 1.53
CA GLY A 251 4.03 -7.34 0.39
C GLY A 251 4.84 -7.65 -0.87
N VAL A 252 4.40 -8.63 -1.65
CA VAL A 252 5.15 -9.06 -2.85
C VAL A 252 5.04 -8.12 -4.05
N GLY A 253 4.05 -7.22 -4.05
CA GLY A 253 3.75 -6.30 -5.15
C GLY A 253 2.60 -6.77 -6.04
N ASN A 254 2.08 -5.86 -6.87
CA ASN A 254 0.77 -5.98 -7.53
C ASN A 254 0.86 -5.89 -9.07
N ASP A 255 2.01 -6.23 -9.65
CA ASP A 255 2.32 -5.96 -11.07
C ASP A 255 1.97 -7.11 -12.01
N SER A 256 1.49 -8.24 -11.46
CA SER A 256 1.15 -9.42 -12.26
C SER A 256 -0.21 -9.29 -12.94
N ASP A 257 -0.40 -10.06 -14.02
CA ASP A 257 -1.69 -10.30 -14.65
C ASP A 257 -1.75 -11.81 -14.94
N ARG A 258 -1.93 -12.57 -13.85
CA ARG A 258 -1.82 -14.04 -13.84
C ARG A 258 -2.82 -14.72 -14.77
N GLU A 259 -4.03 -14.19 -14.90
CA GLU A 259 -5.08 -14.68 -15.77
C GLU A 259 -4.70 -14.57 -17.25
N SER A 260 -3.94 -13.55 -17.63
CA SER A 260 -3.34 -13.44 -18.97
C SER A 260 -1.99 -14.15 -19.12
N GLY A 261 -1.56 -14.87 -18.07
CA GLY A 261 -0.32 -15.65 -18.04
C GLY A 261 0.92 -14.88 -17.59
N ILE A 262 0.79 -13.64 -17.14
CA ILE A 262 1.91 -12.74 -16.83
C ILE A 262 2.18 -12.72 -15.34
N LYS A 263 3.36 -13.21 -14.96
CA LYS A 263 3.80 -13.35 -13.57
C LYS A 263 5.06 -12.51 -13.36
N ILE A 264 4.92 -11.38 -12.69
CA ILE A 264 6.03 -10.48 -12.36
C ILE A 264 6.74 -10.99 -11.10
N SER A 265 8.06 -10.80 -11.07
CA SER A 265 8.88 -11.20 -9.93
C SER A 265 8.67 -10.24 -8.75
N ALA A 266 8.54 -10.78 -7.55
CA ALA A 266 8.44 -10.00 -6.32
C ALA A 266 9.69 -9.11 -6.14
N GLY A 267 9.44 -7.85 -5.76
CA GLY A 267 10.48 -6.87 -5.48
C GLY A 267 10.99 -6.95 -4.05
N SER A 268 11.87 -6.03 -3.67
CA SER A 268 12.25 -5.84 -2.26
C SER A 268 11.25 -4.92 -1.56
N PRO A 269 11.01 -5.05 -0.25
CA PRO A 269 11.70 -5.92 0.70
C PRO A 269 11.24 -7.39 0.71
N ALA A 270 10.11 -7.75 0.10
CA ALA A 270 9.57 -9.13 0.17
C ALA A 270 10.51 -10.21 -0.39
N SER A 271 11.29 -9.90 -1.42
CA SER A 271 12.28 -10.85 -1.98
C SER A 271 13.52 -11.08 -1.10
N CYS A 272 13.71 -10.28 -0.03
CA CYS A 272 14.81 -10.45 0.91
C CYS A 272 14.62 -11.74 1.74
N PRO A 273 15.59 -12.66 1.80
CA PRO A 273 15.43 -13.96 2.47
C PRO A 273 15.06 -13.88 3.96
N THR A 274 15.42 -12.80 4.65
CA THR A 274 15.08 -12.62 6.06
C THR A 274 13.69 -11.97 6.27
N SER A 275 13.10 -11.38 5.22
CA SER A 275 11.76 -10.80 5.30
C SER A 275 10.68 -11.87 5.29
N LEU A 276 9.57 -11.63 5.98
CA LEU A 276 8.39 -12.48 5.89
C LEU A 276 7.49 -11.99 4.77
N SER A 277 7.54 -12.67 3.64
CA SER A 277 6.87 -12.25 2.40
C SER A 277 5.40 -12.68 2.33
N VAL A 278 4.53 -11.79 1.87
CA VAL A 278 3.07 -12.01 1.88
C VAL A 278 2.45 -11.76 0.51
N THR A 279 1.84 -12.79 -0.05
CA THR A 279 0.98 -12.71 -1.26
C THR A 279 -0.48 -12.47 -0.91
N GLY A 280 -1.22 -11.90 -1.85
CA GLY A 280 -2.66 -11.71 -1.74
C GLY A 280 -3.44 -12.92 -2.25
N ILE A 281 -4.56 -13.21 -1.58
CA ILE A 281 -5.60 -14.13 -2.06
C ILE A 281 -6.97 -13.45 -2.14
N SER A 282 -7.82 -14.01 -2.98
CA SER A 282 -9.26 -13.71 -3.05
C SER A 282 -10.06 -14.52 -2.03
N GLU A 283 -11.33 -14.17 -1.86
CA GLU A 283 -12.31 -14.91 -1.04
C GLU A 283 -12.46 -16.39 -1.48
N LYS A 284 -12.12 -16.70 -2.75
CA LYS A 284 -12.12 -18.07 -3.29
C LYS A 284 -10.84 -18.86 -2.95
N MET A 285 -10.01 -18.36 -2.04
CA MET A 285 -8.73 -18.97 -1.63
C MET A 285 -7.73 -19.16 -2.77
N LYS A 286 -7.83 -18.32 -3.82
CA LYS A 286 -6.89 -18.32 -4.95
C LYS A 286 -5.96 -17.12 -4.86
N ILE A 287 -4.71 -17.29 -5.28
CA ILE A 287 -3.74 -16.19 -5.41
C ILE A 287 -4.35 -15.11 -6.31
N SER A 288 -4.40 -13.88 -5.80
CA SER A 288 -4.99 -12.74 -6.51
C SER A 288 -4.27 -12.46 -7.82
N ASN A 289 -5.03 -12.04 -8.84
CA ASN A 289 -4.52 -11.85 -10.21
C ASN A 289 -3.28 -10.93 -10.27
N PHE A 290 -3.28 -9.89 -9.43
CA PHE A 290 -2.20 -8.90 -9.35
C PHE A 290 -0.96 -9.36 -8.57
N SER A 291 -1.05 -10.38 -7.72
CA SER A 291 0.05 -10.69 -6.78
C SER A 291 1.30 -11.14 -7.50
N ASN A 292 2.44 -10.52 -7.22
CA ASN A 292 3.72 -10.97 -7.77
C ASN A 292 4.16 -12.35 -7.23
N ARG A 293 5.17 -12.93 -7.85
CA ARG A 293 5.67 -14.28 -7.59
C ARG A 293 7.17 -14.28 -7.30
N ALA A 294 7.66 -15.21 -6.49
CA ALA A 294 9.10 -15.35 -6.30
C ALA A 294 9.84 -15.73 -7.61
N LYS A 295 11.10 -15.29 -7.76
CA LYS A 295 11.99 -15.79 -8.83
C LYS A 295 12.31 -17.28 -8.59
N ARG A 296 12.92 -17.91 -9.59
CA ARG A 296 13.44 -19.28 -9.46
C ARG A 296 14.42 -19.35 -8.27
N ASN A 297 14.27 -20.39 -7.43
CA ASN A 297 15.04 -20.61 -6.19
C ASN A 297 14.76 -19.62 -5.04
N GLN A 298 13.72 -18.79 -5.15
CA GLN A 298 13.13 -18.06 -4.04
C GLN A 298 11.74 -18.64 -3.73
N LYS A 299 11.16 -18.20 -2.61
CA LYS A 299 9.80 -18.55 -2.19
C LYS A 299 9.06 -17.30 -1.75
N ILE A 300 7.73 -17.39 -1.73
CA ILE A 300 6.89 -16.49 -0.95
C ILE A 300 6.40 -17.25 0.27
N ASP A 301 6.44 -16.65 1.46
CA ASP A 301 6.20 -17.37 2.71
C ASP A 301 4.71 -17.61 2.93
N PHE A 302 3.92 -16.54 2.93
CA PHE A 302 2.55 -16.54 3.45
C PHE A 302 1.55 -15.97 2.47
N ALA A 303 0.28 -16.36 2.61
CA ALA A 303 -0.86 -15.77 1.94
C ALA A 303 -1.84 -15.17 2.95
N ALA A 304 -2.48 -14.07 2.60
CA ALA A 304 -3.53 -13.42 3.39
C ALA A 304 -4.52 -12.65 2.49
N PRO A 305 -5.69 -12.24 3.01
CA PRO A 305 -6.75 -11.60 2.23
C PRO A 305 -6.29 -10.30 1.57
N ALA A 306 -6.61 -10.10 0.29
CA ALA A 306 -6.11 -8.95 -0.48
C ALA A 306 -7.11 -8.29 -1.42
N GLU A 307 -8.28 -8.88 -1.65
CA GLU A 307 -9.30 -8.35 -2.57
C GLU A 307 -10.48 -7.78 -1.79
N ILE A 308 -10.82 -6.52 -2.09
CA ILE A 308 -11.99 -5.82 -1.53
C ILE A 308 -11.96 -5.88 0.00
N ILE A 309 -10.90 -5.31 0.58
CA ILE A 309 -10.68 -5.27 2.02
C ILE A 309 -11.14 -3.93 2.58
N PHE A 310 -12.10 -3.99 3.48
CA PHE A 310 -12.63 -2.85 4.22
C PHE A 310 -11.66 -2.44 5.34
N SER A 311 -11.34 -1.15 5.42
CA SER A 311 -10.56 -0.59 6.53
C SER A 311 -10.76 0.92 6.65
N SER A 312 -10.17 1.51 7.69
CA SER A 312 -10.07 2.96 7.90
C SER A 312 -9.48 3.66 6.67
N TRP A 313 -9.82 4.92 6.47
CA TRP A 313 -9.27 5.75 5.41
C TRP A 313 -9.12 7.17 5.91
N SER A 314 -8.16 7.91 5.36
CA SER A 314 -7.88 9.27 5.82
C SER A 314 -9.06 10.19 5.52
N ILE A 315 -9.47 10.96 6.52
CA ILE A 315 -10.59 11.89 6.44
C ILE A 315 -10.19 13.24 5.84
N THR A 316 -8.92 13.43 5.44
CA THR A 316 -8.42 14.73 4.95
C THR A 316 -9.25 15.22 3.77
N GLY A 317 -10.19 16.13 4.05
CA GLY A 317 -11.08 16.76 3.08
C GLY A 317 -12.50 16.19 3.00
N ASP A 318 -12.82 15.08 3.69
CA ASP A 318 -14.18 14.52 3.72
C ASP A 318 -14.43 13.58 4.92
N PRO A 319 -15.09 14.06 5.99
CA PRO A 319 -15.45 13.23 7.15
C PRO A 319 -16.37 12.05 6.85
N GLN A 320 -16.98 11.96 5.65
CA GLN A 320 -17.79 10.81 5.23
C GLN A 320 -16.93 9.65 4.69
N LYS A 321 -15.63 9.87 4.45
CA LYS A 321 -14.69 8.89 3.89
C LYS A 321 -13.76 8.26 4.92
N GLN A 322 -14.26 8.05 6.15
CA GLN A 322 -13.46 7.43 7.22
C GLN A 322 -13.12 5.97 6.95
N PHE A 323 -13.77 5.32 5.97
CA PHE A 323 -13.54 3.93 5.63
C PHE A 323 -13.58 3.73 4.12
N LYS A 324 -12.85 2.73 3.63
CA LYS A 324 -12.77 2.40 2.20
C LYS A 324 -12.49 0.91 1.98
N ASN A 325 -13.02 0.37 0.88
CA ASN A 325 -12.59 -0.90 0.33
C ASN A 325 -11.41 -0.70 -0.62
N ASP A 326 -10.35 -1.48 -0.45
CA ASP A 326 -9.18 -1.45 -1.34
C ASP A 326 -8.66 -2.86 -1.62
N SER A 327 -7.82 -3.01 -2.66
CA SER A 327 -7.25 -4.30 -3.05
C SER A 327 -5.76 -4.22 -3.32
N GLY A 328 -5.00 -5.18 -2.79
CA GLY A 328 -3.57 -5.27 -3.00
C GLY A 328 -2.88 -6.18 -2.00
N THR A 329 -1.66 -6.60 -2.33
CA THR A 329 -0.79 -7.34 -1.38
C THR A 329 -0.44 -6.51 -0.14
N SER A 330 -0.60 -5.20 -0.20
CA SER A 330 -0.55 -4.28 0.94
C SER A 330 -1.51 -4.70 2.05
N MET A 331 -2.77 -5.01 1.72
CA MET A 331 -3.80 -5.42 2.67
C MET A 331 -3.47 -6.77 3.30
N ALA A 332 -3.01 -7.74 2.49
CA ALA A 332 -2.54 -9.04 2.98
C ALA A 332 -1.38 -8.88 3.99
N THR A 333 -0.43 -7.99 3.68
CA THR A 333 0.71 -7.66 4.56
C THR A 333 0.24 -7.12 5.92
N ALA A 334 -0.79 -6.28 5.91
CA ALA A 334 -1.36 -5.71 7.14
C ALA A 334 -2.04 -6.77 8.01
N PHE A 335 -2.79 -7.71 7.42
CA PHE A 335 -3.37 -8.83 8.16
C PHE A 335 -2.31 -9.68 8.86
N VAL A 336 -1.26 -10.08 8.13
CA VAL A 336 -0.16 -10.87 8.71
C VAL A 336 0.57 -10.08 9.81
N THR A 337 0.76 -8.76 9.62
CA THR A 337 1.35 -7.89 10.65
C THR A 337 0.54 -7.94 11.95
N GLY A 338 -0.78 -7.81 11.86
CA GLY A 338 -1.66 -7.90 13.02
C GLY A 338 -1.61 -9.29 13.69
N ILE A 339 -1.58 -10.36 12.91
CA ILE A 339 -1.45 -11.73 13.45
C ILE A 339 -0.12 -11.93 14.18
N VAL A 340 0.98 -11.38 13.64
CA VAL A 340 2.27 -11.40 14.33
C VAL A 340 2.22 -10.61 15.63
N ALA A 341 1.49 -9.49 15.68
CA ALA A 341 1.28 -8.76 16.93
C ALA A 341 0.56 -9.62 17.99
N LEU A 342 -0.50 -10.33 17.60
CA LEU A 342 -1.20 -11.27 18.49
C LEU A 342 -0.28 -12.40 18.99
N LEU A 343 0.63 -12.91 18.13
CA LEU A 343 1.61 -13.92 18.53
C LEU A 343 2.63 -13.38 19.56
N TYR A 344 3.12 -12.16 19.40
CA TYR A 344 3.99 -11.53 20.39
C TYR A 344 3.28 -11.33 21.73
N GLN A 345 1.98 -11.02 21.74
CA GLN A 345 1.19 -10.96 22.98
C GLN A 345 1.02 -12.35 23.60
N LYS A 346 0.73 -13.37 22.79
CA LYS A 346 0.55 -14.77 23.25
C LYS A 346 1.83 -15.34 23.85
N TYR A 347 2.98 -14.99 23.29
CA TYR A 347 4.28 -15.54 23.67
C TYR A 347 5.29 -14.41 23.99
N PRO A 348 5.14 -13.69 25.12
CA PRO A 348 5.94 -12.51 25.43
C PRO A 348 7.44 -12.79 25.61
N ASN A 349 7.81 -14.04 25.90
CA ASN A 349 9.20 -14.46 26.09
C ASN A 349 9.85 -15.04 24.82
N PHE A 350 9.12 -15.10 23.70
CA PHE A 350 9.65 -15.65 22.46
C PHE A 350 10.45 -14.60 21.68
N ASN A 351 11.54 -15.06 21.07
CA ASN A 351 12.27 -14.25 20.11
C ASN A 351 11.64 -14.35 18.69
N ALA A 352 12.11 -13.52 17.76
CA ALA A 352 11.54 -13.38 16.42
C ALA A 352 11.57 -14.69 15.62
N TYR A 353 12.59 -15.53 15.83
CA TYR A 353 12.68 -16.84 15.18
C TYR A 353 11.61 -17.81 15.71
N GLN A 354 11.32 -17.75 17.01
CA GLN A 354 10.27 -18.55 17.63
C GLN A 354 8.87 -18.04 17.23
N ILE A 355 8.64 -16.72 17.19
CA ILE A 355 7.38 -16.15 16.70
C ILE A 355 7.14 -16.50 15.23
N GLU A 356 8.15 -16.41 14.37
CA GLU A 356 8.04 -16.84 12.98
C GLU A 356 7.72 -18.35 12.88
N ALA A 357 8.31 -19.18 13.73
CA ALA A 357 8.02 -20.62 13.76
C ALA A 357 6.56 -20.88 14.16
N GLU A 358 6.01 -20.13 15.11
CA GLU A 358 4.59 -20.21 15.48
C GLU A 358 3.68 -19.74 14.34
N LEU A 359 4.02 -18.64 13.65
CA LEU A 359 3.26 -18.15 12.50
C LEU A 359 3.12 -19.22 11.40
N LYS A 360 4.21 -19.95 11.12
CA LYS A 360 4.20 -21.04 10.13
C LYS A 360 3.25 -22.18 10.51
N LYS A 361 3.11 -22.48 11.80
CA LYS A 361 2.20 -23.54 12.29
C LYS A 361 0.72 -23.16 12.14
N LEU A 362 0.41 -21.87 12.07
CA LEU A 362 -0.96 -21.38 11.88
C LEU A 362 -1.41 -21.41 10.42
N CYS A 363 -0.54 -21.77 9.48
CA CYS A 363 -0.89 -21.70 8.06
C CYS A 363 -1.74 -22.90 7.63
N LYS A 364 -2.86 -22.63 6.97
CA LYS A 364 -3.62 -23.62 6.20
C LYS A 364 -2.97 -23.81 4.83
N PRO A 365 -2.68 -25.05 4.39
CA PRO A 365 -2.10 -25.29 3.08
C PRO A 365 -2.96 -24.71 1.95
N LEU A 366 -2.29 -24.17 0.92
CA LEU A 366 -2.91 -23.77 -0.34
C LEU A 366 -2.37 -24.67 -1.46
N ASP A 367 -3.22 -25.02 -2.41
CA ASP A 367 -2.82 -25.76 -3.62
C ASP A 367 -2.11 -24.81 -4.60
N THR A 368 -0.86 -24.46 -4.28
CA THR A 368 -0.04 -23.49 -5.01
C THR A 368 1.42 -23.92 -5.06
N ASP A 369 2.14 -23.51 -6.11
CA ASP A 369 3.59 -23.65 -6.17
C ASP A 369 4.27 -22.79 -5.09
N SER A 370 5.37 -23.26 -4.52
CA SER A 370 6.07 -22.57 -3.42
C SER A 370 6.57 -21.16 -3.74
N ARG A 371 6.69 -20.83 -5.03
CA ARG A 371 7.00 -19.47 -5.49
C ARG A 371 5.81 -18.53 -5.40
N ASP A 372 4.60 -19.06 -5.33
CA ASP A 372 3.36 -18.31 -5.10
C ASP A 372 3.04 -18.25 -3.60
N CYS A 373 3.10 -19.38 -2.89
CA CYS A 373 2.99 -19.43 -1.44
C CYS A 373 3.56 -20.74 -0.89
N SER A 374 4.45 -20.67 0.10
CA SER A 374 5.20 -21.83 0.61
C SER A 374 4.62 -22.43 1.88
N TYR A 375 4.15 -21.62 2.83
CA TYR A 375 3.57 -22.13 4.08
C TYR A 375 2.05 -22.17 4.03
N GLY A 376 1.42 -21.29 3.25
CA GLY A 376 -0.01 -21.27 3.03
C GLY A 376 -0.71 -20.02 3.56
N PHE A 377 -2.02 -20.13 3.72
CA PHE A 377 -2.89 -19.08 4.19
C PHE A 377 -2.82 -18.95 5.71
N VAL A 378 -2.39 -17.79 6.20
CA VAL A 378 -2.23 -17.54 7.64
C VAL A 378 -3.59 -17.62 8.35
N GLN A 379 -3.61 -18.16 9.56
CA GLN A 379 -4.75 -18.11 10.47
C GLN A 379 -4.40 -17.37 11.75
N SER A 380 -5.42 -16.92 12.45
CA SER A 380 -5.30 -16.31 13.76
C SER A 380 -4.82 -17.29 14.84
N PRO A 381 -4.05 -16.83 15.86
CA PRO A 381 -3.69 -17.64 17.03
C PRO A 381 -4.76 -17.74 18.11
N VAL A 382 -5.91 -17.06 17.92
CA VAL A 382 -7.08 -17.09 18.82
C VAL A 382 -8.19 -17.98 18.28
#